data_AF-A0A9P9Z7L1-F1
#
_entry.id   AF-A0A9P9Z7L1-F1
#
_cell.length_a   1.000
_cell.length_b   1.000
_cell.length_c   1.000
_cell.angle_alpha   90.00
_cell.angle_beta   90.00
_cell.angle_gamma   90.00
#
_symmetry.space_group_name_H-M   'P 1'
#
loop_
_entity.id
_entity.type
_entity.pdbx_description
1 polymer ?
#
loop_
_entity_poly.entity_id
_entity_poly.type
_entity_poly.pdbx_seq_one_letter_code
_entity_poly.pdbx_strand_id
1 'polypeptide(L)'
;MAPAIPADDSTTGDERLGAHLRGLRKARGLTLTQLAEAAALSHPFLSQLERGLARPSMASLERLARALGTSRVELIAASEPPRPDESAHPTFVRAAEGLIGPYAEGSARMLAEGPRRFEPMEDHRDLARALRRDDAHGRRLGVLPLGDPAPLALAGRRALPAADREGTGARRTHRRRRMSGGLTFEVTVRERREAADGVIVLDLERTAGVLPHWAPGAHIDVVLPGGVERQYSLCGSPTERGTWRIGVLREREGSVWLHENAHPGTALRVRGPANHFLFAPTAGRSYVFVAGGIGITPIVPMIEAADAAGAAWTLLYAGRSRRTMAFASELTDLYGDRVEVFADDEGRRLDLDARLGTPASRTVVYACGPARLLESLDATMAGWPRGSLHVERFEAKVLGPPVWAEPFEVDLMMSGLTVTVPPEKSILEVVEEYGAVVPSSCRVGTCGTCEVPVVDGEIEHRDSVLSPEEQDASRTMMVCVSRAACPRITLEL
;
A
#
# COMPACT_ATOMS: atom_id res chain seq x y z
N MET A 1 -12.09 -12.79 38.37
CA MET A 1 -12.75 -11.65 37.69
C MET A 1 -12.01 -10.39 38.11
N ALA A 2 -11.10 -9.90 37.28
CA ALA A 2 -10.47 -8.59 37.50
C ALA A 2 -11.47 -7.50 37.07
N PRO A 3 -11.48 -6.31 37.70
CA PRO A 3 -12.48 -5.29 37.40
C PRO A 3 -12.20 -4.67 36.03
N ALA A 4 -13.27 -4.48 35.25
CA ALA A 4 -13.23 -3.74 33.99
C ALA A 4 -12.88 -2.27 34.28
N ILE A 5 -11.79 -1.80 33.68
CA ILE A 5 -11.43 -0.38 33.64
C ILE A 5 -12.35 0.27 32.60
N PRO A 6 -13.03 1.39 32.89
CA PRO A 6 -13.91 2.04 31.94
C PRO A 6 -13.11 2.50 30.71
N ALA A 7 -13.63 2.23 29.51
CA ALA A 7 -13.05 2.67 28.26
C ALA A 7 -13.21 4.20 28.14
N ASP A 8 -12.10 4.91 28.27
CA ASP A 8 -11.98 6.32 27.91
C ASP A 8 -11.79 6.41 26.39
N ASP A 9 -12.76 7.02 25.70
CA ASP A 9 -12.85 7.15 24.24
C ASP A 9 -11.76 8.08 23.65
N SER A 10 -10.86 8.59 24.50
CA SER A 10 -9.72 9.44 24.14
C SER A 10 -8.38 8.70 24.02
N THR A 11 -8.31 7.42 24.38
CA THR A 11 -7.04 6.65 24.31
C THR A 11 -6.66 6.32 22.87
N THR A 12 -5.41 6.60 22.50
CA THR A 12 -4.83 6.23 21.21
C THR A 12 -4.58 4.72 21.13
N GLY A 13 -4.47 4.17 19.92
CA GLY A 13 -4.15 2.74 19.75
C GLY A 13 -2.79 2.34 20.35
N ASP A 14 -1.85 3.29 20.40
CA ASP A 14 -0.52 3.09 20.97
C ASP A 14 -0.56 3.01 22.50
N GLU A 15 -1.38 3.84 23.15
CA GLU A 15 -1.62 3.76 24.59
C GLU A 15 -2.31 2.46 24.99
N ARG A 16 -3.27 1.98 24.18
CA ARG A 16 -3.92 0.68 24.39
C ARG A 16 -2.94 -0.48 24.26
N LEU A 17 -2.14 -0.49 23.19
CA LEU A 17 -1.08 -1.48 22.99
C LEU A 17 -0.07 -1.46 24.14
N GLY A 18 0.39 -0.27 24.53
CA GLY A 18 1.33 -0.10 25.63
C GLY A 18 0.78 -0.59 26.97
N ALA A 19 -0.48 -0.30 27.27
CA ALA A 19 -1.18 -0.79 28.46
C ALA A 19 -1.34 -2.31 28.43
N HIS A 20 -1.68 -2.88 27.27
CA HIS A 20 -1.82 -4.33 27.09
C HIS A 20 -0.49 -5.07 27.27
N LEU A 21 0.59 -4.60 26.66
CA LEU A 21 1.95 -5.15 26.83
C LEU A 21 2.40 -5.10 28.30
N ARG A 22 2.18 -3.97 28.96
CA ARG A 22 2.46 -3.81 30.40
C ARG A 22 1.66 -4.81 31.25
N GLY A 23 0.40 -5.05 30.89
CA GLY A 23 -0.47 -6.04 31.54
C GLY A 23 0.08 -7.47 31.40
N LEU A 24 0.39 -7.89 30.17
CA LEU A 24 0.96 -9.21 29.88
C LEU A 24 2.31 -9.44 30.58
N ARG A 25 3.16 -8.41 30.61
CA ARG A 25 4.46 -8.45 31.30
C ARG A 25 4.29 -8.66 32.80
N LYS A 26 3.42 -7.85 33.44
CA LYS A 26 3.15 -7.94 34.89
C LYS A 26 2.51 -9.28 35.27
N ALA A 27 1.59 -9.79 34.46
CA ALA A 27 0.97 -11.10 34.68
C ALA A 27 1.99 -12.25 34.68
N ARG A 28 3.12 -12.07 33.98
CA ARG A 28 4.23 -13.03 33.91
C ARG A 28 5.35 -12.75 34.92
N GLY A 29 5.18 -11.76 35.80
CA GLY A 29 6.17 -11.42 36.82
C GLY A 29 7.49 -10.85 36.28
N LEU A 30 7.51 -10.38 35.03
CA LEU A 30 8.72 -9.86 34.38
C LEU A 30 8.95 -8.39 34.69
N THR A 31 10.20 -8.02 34.99
CA THR A 31 10.62 -6.61 34.99
C THR A 31 10.72 -6.07 33.56
N LEU A 32 10.72 -4.74 33.41
CA LEU A 32 10.92 -4.09 32.11
C LEU A 32 12.25 -4.49 31.47
N THR A 33 13.32 -4.58 32.27
CA THR A 33 14.64 -5.04 31.81
C THR A 33 14.63 -6.49 31.35
N GLN A 34 13.95 -7.38 32.08
CA GLN A 34 13.86 -8.80 31.70
C GLN A 34 13.08 -9.01 30.40
N LEU A 35 11.97 -8.27 30.20
CA LEU A 35 11.24 -8.35 28.93
C LEU A 35 12.05 -7.75 27.77
N ALA A 36 12.75 -6.63 28.00
CA ALA A 36 13.62 -6.03 27.00
C ALA A 36 14.71 -7.02 26.54
N GLU A 37 15.37 -7.69 27.48
CA GLU A 37 16.37 -8.72 27.19
C GLU A 37 15.77 -9.93 26.45
N ALA A 38 14.65 -10.46 26.93
CA ALA A 38 13.98 -11.60 26.30
C ALA A 38 13.47 -11.30 24.88
N ALA A 39 13.03 -10.07 24.62
CA ALA A 39 12.66 -9.61 23.28
C ALA A 39 13.87 -9.10 22.48
N ALA A 40 15.07 -9.00 23.07
CA ALA A 40 16.28 -8.36 22.57
C ALA A 40 16.08 -6.89 22.11
N LEU A 41 15.15 -6.18 22.73
CA LEU A 41 14.86 -4.76 22.49
C LEU A 41 15.56 -3.88 23.52
N SER A 42 15.75 -2.59 23.22
CA SER A 42 16.34 -1.67 24.20
C SER A 42 15.35 -1.36 25.33
N HIS A 43 15.85 -1.27 26.56
CA HIS A 43 15.05 -0.90 27.72
C HIS A 43 14.36 0.49 27.56
N PRO A 44 15.03 1.53 27.01
CA PRO A 44 14.37 2.82 26.72
C PRO A 44 13.20 2.69 25.74
N PHE A 45 13.36 1.90 24.67
CA PHE A 45 12.32 1.68 23.67
C PHE A 45 11.11 0.97 24.27
N LEU A 46 11.32 -0.10 25.04
CA LEU A 46 10.22 -0.82 25.69
C LEU A 46 9.49 0.05 26.73
N SER A 47 10.22 0.93 27.42
CA SER A 47 9.64 1.91 28.35
C SER A 47 8.79 2.97 27.64
N GLN A 48 9.22 3.47 26.48
CA GLN A 48 8.41 4.38 25.65
C GLN A 48 7.18 3.66 25.09
N LEU A 49 7.35 2.43 24.61
CA LEU A 49 6.29 1.59 24.06
C LEU A 49 5.18 1.30 25.10
N GLU A 50 5.53 0.88 26.31
CA GLU A 50 4.54 0.65 27.37
C GLU A 50 3.80 1.91 27.82
N ARG A 51 4.36 3.10 27.55
CA ARG A 51 3.72 4.40 27.84
C ARG A 51 2.91 4.94 26.65
N GLY A 52 2.82 4.21 25.54
CA GLY A 52 2.15 4.67 24.32
C GLY A 52 2.91 5.76 23.56
N LEU A 53 4.20 5.97 23.87
CA LEU A 53 5.03 7.03 23.29
C LEU A 53 5.85 6.57 22.07
N ALA A 54 5.82 5.28 21.74
CA ALA A 54 6.54 4.69 20.62
C ALA A 54 5.71 3.59 19.96
N ARG A 55 5.84 3.45 18.64
CA ARG A 55 5.20 2.38 17.86
C ARG A 55 6.20 1.27 17.55
N PRO A 56 5.85 0.00 17.79
CA PRO A 56 6.75 -1.10 17.45
C PRO A 56 6.66 -1.42 15.96
N SER A 57 7.81 -1.69 15.33
CA SER A 57 7.83 -2.36 14.03
C SER A 57 7.22 -3.77 14.16
N MET A 58 6.76 -4.35 13.05
CA MET A 58 6.18 -5.71 13.05
C MET A 58 7.16 -6.77 13.56
N ALA A 59 8.46 -6.59 13.30
CA ALA A 59 9.52 -7.43 13.82
C ALA A 59 9.67 -7.30 15.35
N SER A 60 9.61 -6.07 15.88
CA SER A 60 9.64 -5.82 17.32
C SER A 60 8.41 -6.40 18.02
N LEU A 61 7.24 -6.27 17.40
CA LEU A 61 5.99 -6.81 17.92
C LEU A 61 5.99 -8.34 17.95
N GLU A 62 6.57 -8.99 16.94
CA GLU A 62 6.74 -10.45 16.92
C GLU A 62 7.68 -10.95 18.01
N ARG A 63 8.77 -10.23 18.26
CA ARG A 63 9.73 -10.55 19.33
C ARG A 63 9.10 -10.39 20.71
N LEU A 64 8.31 -9.33 20.91
CA LEU A 64 7.52 -9.14 22.13
C LEU A 64 6.47 -10.23 22.30
N ALA A 65 5.75 -10.58 21.24
CA ALA A 65 4.75 -11.66 21.27
C ALA A 65 5.38 -12.98 21.70
N ARG A 66 6.54 -13.32 21.13
CA ARG A 66 7.31 -14.51 21.49
C ARG A 66 7.79 -14.49 22.94
N ALA A 67 8.39 -13.38 23.38
CA ALA A 67 8.88 -13.22 24.75
C ALA A 67 7.74 -13.25 25.79
N LEU A 68 6.56 -12.75 25.40
CA LEU A 68 5.35 -12.76 26.22
C LEU A 68 4.49 -14.00 25.98
N GLY A 69 4.87 -14.97 25.16
CA GLY A 69 4.05 -16.15 24.88
C GLY A 69 2.60 -15.82 24.49
N THR A 70 2.43 -14.85 23.59
CA THR A 70 1.18 -14.41 22.96
C THR A 70 1.39 -14.39 21.43
N SER A 71 0.38 -13.98 20.67
CA SER A 71 0.49 -13.82 19.22
C SER A 71 0.60 -12.34 18.82
N ARG A 72 1.26 -12.09 17.69
CA ARG A 72 1.29 -10.74 17.10
C ARG A 72 -0.12 -10.23 16.76
N VAL A 73 -1.03 -11.12 16.37
CA VAL A 73 -2.42 -10.80 16.03
C VAL A 73 -3.16 -10.29 17.27
N GLU A 74 -3.00 -10.95 18.42
CA GLU A 74 -3.58 -10.54 19.70
C GLU A 74 -3.09 -9.15 20.13
N LEU A 75 -1.78 -8.88 19.96
CA LEU A 75 -1.23 -7.56 20.26
C LEU A 75 -1.78 -6.46 19.34
N ILE A 76 -1.97 -6.74 18.04
CA ILE A 76 -2.58 -5.79 17.10
C ILE A 76 -4.05 -5.56 17.47
N ALA A 77 -4.80 -6.63 17.74
CA ALA A 77 -6.20 -6.54 18.15
C ALA A 77 -6.37 -5.70 19.42
N ALA A 78 -5.45 -5.82 20.38
CA ALA A 78 -5.45 -5.02 21.60
C ALA A 78 -5.20 -3.51 21.38
N SER A 79 -4.68 -3.11 20.21
CA SER A 79 -4.52 -1.69 19.84
C SER A 79 -5.78 -1.06 19.26
N GLU A 80 -6.73 -1.88 18.78
CA GLU A 80 -8.00 -1.43 18.23
C GLU A 80 -8.97 -1.02 19.36
N PRO A 81 -9.85 -0.01 19.15
CA PRO A 81 -10.88 0.33 20.12
C PRO A 81 -11.90 -0.83 20.27
N PRO A 82 -12.46 -1.05 21.47
CA PRO A 82 -13.51 -2.04 21.67
C PRO A 82 -14.72 -1.69 20.79
N ARG A 83 -15.18 -2.64 19.96
CA ARG A 83 -16.25 -2.41 18.98
C ARG A 83 -17.63 -2.76 19.55
N PRO A 84 -18.69 -2.03 19.16
CA PRO A 84 -20.01 -2.10 19.80
C PRO A 84 -20.81 -3.40 19.63
N ASP A 85 -20.32 -4.40 18.90
CA ASP A 85 -21.07 -5.64 18.62
C ASP A 85 -20.28 -6.92 18.96
N GLU A 86 -19.91 -7.07 20.24
CA GLU A 86 -19.36 -8.33 20.76
C GLU A 86 -20.46 -9.39 21.03
N SER A 87 -21.75 -9.00 20.98
CA SER A 87 -22.89 -9.85 21.35
C SER A 87 -23.44 -10.75 20.22
N ALA A 88 -23.09 -10.52 18.96
CA ALA A 88 -23.57 -11.36 17.86
C ALA A 88 -22.96 -12.78 17.87
N HIS A 89 -23.82 -13.79 17.72
CA HIS A 89 -23.40 -15.19 17.55
C HIS A 89 -22.86 -15.41 16.11
N PRO A 90 -21.68 -16.03 15.94
CA PRO A 90 -21.18 -16.36 14.60
C PRO A 90 -22.08 -17.41 13.93
N THR A 91 -22.38 -17.23 12.65
CA THR A 91 -23.02 -18.27 11.83
C THR A 91 -21.92 -19.14 11.25
N PHE A 92 -21.91 -20.42 11.60
CA PHE A 92 -20.94 -21.39 11.06
C PHE A 92 -21.55 -22.13 9.87
N VAL A 93 -20.75 -22.29 8.82
CA VAL A 93 -21.11 -23.09 7.64
C VAL A 93 -20.48 -24.47 7.79
N ARG A 94 -21.25 -25.54 7.58
CA ARG A 94 -20.69 -26.90 7.65
C ARG A 94 -19.63 -27.08 6.58
N ALA A 95 -18.63 -27.91 6.87
CA ALA A 95 -17.55 -28.17 5.92
C ALA A 95 -18.05 -28.66 4.54
N ALA A 96 -19.16 -29.40 4.45
CA ALA A 96 -19.70 -29.86 3.16
C ALA A 96 -20.48 -28.77 2.39
N GLU A 97 -20.86 -27.67 3.05
CA GLU A 97 -21.72 -26.60 2.54
C GLU A 97 -20.94 -25.30 2.28
N GLY A 98 -19.71 -25.20 2.81
CA GLY A 98 -18.85 -24.04 2.69
C GLY A 98 -18.36 -23.79 1.26
N LEU A 99 -18.49 -22.56 0.80
CA LEU A 99 -18.08 -22.14 -0.54
C LEU A 99 -16.54 -22.24 -0.65
N ILE A 100 -16.06 -22.96 -1.67
CA ILE A 100 -14.63 -23.16 -1.94
C ILE A 100 -14.18 -22.10 -2.95
N GLY A 101 -13.19 -21.29 -2.58
CA GLY A 101 -12.60 -20.26 -3.42
C GLY A 101 -11.06 -20.35 -3.43
N PRO A 102 -10.38 -19.71 -4.39
CA PRO A 102 -8.92 -19.69 -4.44
C PRO A 102 -8.33 -18.87 -3.27
N TYR A 103 -7.21 -19.32 -2.71
CA TYR A 103 -6.38 -18.59 -1.74
C TYR A 103 -4.94 -18.51 -2.26
N ALA A 104 -4.12 -17.62 -1.66
CA ALA A 104 -2.76 -17.25 -2.12
C ALA A 104 -1.95 -18.41 -2.73
N GLU A 105 -1.99 -19.58 -2.08
CA GLU A 105 -1.70 -20.87 -2.72
C GLU A 105 -2.81 -21.88 -2.36
N GLY A 106 -3.45 -22.48 -3.38
CA GLY A 106 -4.49 -23.51 -3.19
C GLY A 106 -5.92 -22.96 -3.09
N SER A 107 -6.78 -23.69 -2.37
CA SER A 107 -8.19 -23.34 -2.18
C SER A 107 -8.54 -23.17 -0.71
N ALA A 108 -9.25 -22.11 -0.37
CA ALA A 108 -9.84 -21.88 0.94
C ALA A 108 -11.35 -22.18 0.90
N ARG A 109 -11.89 -22.59 2.05
CA ARG A 109 -13.32 -22.85 2.23
C ARG A 109 -13.90 -21.86 3.23
N MET A 110 -15.06 -21.28 2.93
CA MET A 110 -15.78 -20.41 3.87
C MET A 110 -16.39 -21.27 4.98
N LEU A 111 -16.03 -20.97 6.23
CA LEU A 111 -16.45 -21.74 7.42
C LEU A 111 -17.35 -20.93 8.38
N ALA A 112 -17.42 -19.61 8.19
CA ALA A 112 -18.28 -18.73 8.95
C ALA A 112 -18.74 -17.54 8.09
N GLU A 113 -19.95 -17.07 8.34
CA GLU A 113 -20.60 -15.95 7.66
C GLU A 113 -21.31 -15.07 8.70
N GLY A 114 -21.31 -13.75 8.50
CA GLY A 114 -22.00 -12.80 9.37
C GLY A 114 -21.19 -11.55 9.72
N PRO A 115 -21.79 -10.62 10.50
CA PRO A 115 -21.18 -9.32 10.81
C PRO A 115 -19.96 -9.43 11.75
N ARG A 116 -19.81 -10.57 12.45
CA ARG A 116 -18.68 -10.86 13.32
C ARG A 116 -17.49 -11.37 12.49
N ARG A 117 -16.32 -10.76 12.66
CA ARG A 117 -15.08 -11.30 12.08
C ARG A 117 -14.74 -12.66 12.70
N PHE A 118 -14.34 -13.61 11.85
CA PHE A 118 -13.78 -14.90 12.26
C PHE A 118 -12.26 -14.78 12.31
N GLU A 119 -11.68 -14.97 13.50
CA GLU A 119 -10.22 -15.00 13.69
C GLU A 119 -9.74 -16.46 13.79
N PRO A 120 -9.05 -16.98 12.77
CA PRO A 120 -8.49 -18.33 12.85
C PRO A 120 -7.37 -18.37 13.89
N MET A 121 -7.51 -19.20 14.93
CA MET A 121 -6.40 -19.51 15.84
C MET A 121 -5.53 -20.62 15.23
N GLU A 122 -4.24 -20.34 15.05
CA GLU A 122 -3.22 -21.36 14.82
C GLU A 122 -2.75 -21.90 16.18
N ASP A 123 -3.02 -23.17 16.49
CA ASP A 123 -2.55 -23.78 17.74
C ASP A 123 -1.34 -24.68 17.51
N HIS A 124 -0.19 -24.25 18.05
CA HIS A 124 1.02 -25.06 18.16
C HIS A 124 1.01 -25.83 19.50
N ARG A 125 0.48 -27.06 19.48
CA ARG A 125 0.86 -28.31 20.22
C ARG A 125 -0.28 -29.03 20.96
N ASP A 126 -0.30 -30.36 20.80
CA ASP A 126 -0.95 -31.41 21.62
C ASP A 126 -2.48 -31.67 21.49
N LEU A 127 -2.92 -32.09 20.29
CA LEU A 127 -4.27 -32.63 20.01
C LEU A 127 -4.63 -33.90 20.85
N ALA A 128 -3.65 -34.67 21.31
CA ALA A 128 -3.89 -35.96 21.97
C ALA A 128 -4.40 -35.86 23.43
N ARG A 129 -4.24 -34.70 24.09
CA ARG A 129 -4.72 -34.50 25.47
C ARG A 129 -6.14 -33.94 25.54
N ALA A 130 -6.55 -33.14 24.56
CA ALA A 130 -7.87 -32.51 24.53
C ALA A 130 -9.01 -33.53 24.34
N LEU A 131 -8.77 -34.61 23.57
CA LEU A 131 -9.77 -35.63 23.28
C LEU A 131 -10.11 -36.58 24.45
N ARG A 132 -9.45 -36.47 25.61
CA ARG A 132 -9.74 -37.30 26.80
C ARG A 132 -10.52 -36.58 27.89
N ARG A 133 -10.96 -35.35 27.67
CA ARG A 133 -11.80 -34.60 28.60
C ARG A 133 -13.01 -34.01 27.88
N ASP A 134 -13.94 -34.88 27.51
CA ASP A 134 -15.34 -34.48 27.44
C ASP A 134 -15.99 -34.84 28.78
N ASP A 135 -16.56 -33.83 29.43
CA ASP A 135 -17.88 -33.83 30.07
C ASP A 135 -17.97 -32.71 31.13
N ALA A 136 -18.58 -31.57 30.76
CA ALA A 136 -19.40 -30.76 31.68
C ALA A 136 -20.05 -29.51 31.03
N HIS A 137 -19.52 -28.96 29.93
CA HIS A 137 -20.08 -27.73 29.35
C HIS A 137 -20.06 -27.81 27.83
N GLY A 138 -21.24 -27.98 27.22
CA GLY A 138 -21.45 -28.21 25.79
C GLY A 138 -20.93 -27.11 24.85
N ARG A 139 -19.61 -26.99 24.72
CA ARG A 139 -18.93 -26.25 23.66
C ARG A 139 -18.37 -27.26 22.66
N ARG A 140 -19.00 -27.36 21.49
CA ARG A 140 -18.40 -28.06 20.35
C ARG A 140 -17.22 -27.22 19.85
N LEU A 141 -16.01 -27.65 20.19
CA LEU A 141 -14.77 -27.12 19.63
C LEU A 141 -14.60 -27.68 18.21
N GLY A 142 -14.67 -26.81 17.20
CA GLY A 142 -14.30 -27.15 15.84
C GLY A 142 -12.78 -27.10 15.70
N VAL A 143 -12.13 -28.24 15.54
CA VAL A 143 -10.71 -28.34 15.18
C VAL A 143 -10.60 -28.83 13.74
N LEU A 144 -9.83 -28.13 12.91
CA LEU A 144 -9.45 -28.60 11.57
C LEU A 144 -8.12 -29.36 11.64
N PRO A 145 -8.05 -30.65 11.25
CA PRO A 145 -6.81 -31.26 10.85
C PRO A 145 -6.48 -30.84 9.41
N LEU A 146 -5.31 -30.24 9.19
CA LEU A 146 -4.71 -30.12 7.86
C LEU A 146 -4.04 -31.46 7.53
N GLY A 147 -4.72 -32.32 6.79
CA GLY A 147 -4.18 -33.57 6.25
C GLY A 147 -5.24 -34.43 5.58
N ASP A 148 -5.07 -34.72 4.29
CA ASP A 148 -5.96 -35.52 3.44
C ASP A 148 -6.13 -36.99 3.90
N PRO A 149 -7.26 -37.66 3.60
CA PRO A 149 -7.50 -39.04 4.01
C PRO A 149 -7.04 -40.08 2.97
N ALA A 150 -5.83 -40.62 3.18
CA ALA A 150 -5.38 -42.04 3.05
C ALA A 150 -5.57 -42.84 1.72
N PRO A 151 -5.05 -44.09 1.59
CA PRO A 151 -3.96 -44.80 2.28
C PRO A 151 -2.89 -45.38 1.30
N LEU A 152 -1.64 -45.62 1.74
CA LEU A 152 -0.81 -46.71 1.19
C LEU A 152 0.43 -47.04 2.06
N ALA A 153 0.35 -48.23 2.66
CA ALA A 153 1.36 -49.18 3.12
C ALA A 153 2.79 -48.71 3.49
N LEU A 154 3.17 -49.02 4.73
CA LEU A 154 4.58 -49.22 5.12
C LEU A 154 5.20 -50.39 4.34
N ALA A 155 6.29 -50.13 3.62
CA ALA A 155 7.31 -51.15 3.34
C ALA A 155 8.67 -50.50 3.07
N GLY A 156 9.70 -50.99 3.76
CA GLY A 156 11.05 -51.12 3.19
C GLY A 156 12.01 -49.96 3.38
N ARG A 157 12.88 -50.10 4.39
CA ARG A 157 14.17 -49.40 4.49
C ARG A 157 14.97 -49.49 3.18
N ARG A 158 15.60 -48.39 2.77
CA ARG A 158 16.99 -48.41 2.26
C ARG A 158 17.63 -47.03 2.38
N ALA A 159 18.74 -46.99 3.12
CA ALA A 159 19.68 -45.89 3.13
C ALA A 159 20.29 -45.72 1.73
N LEU A 160 20.56 -44.47 1.34
CA LEU A 160 21.40 -44.14 0.19
C LEU A 160 22.54 -43.22 0.64
N PRO A 161 23.72 -43.35 0.01
CA PRO A 161 25.01 -43.13 0.65
C PRO A 161 25.48 -41.68 0.58
N ALA A 162 26.39 -41.34 1.49
CA ALA A 162 27.29 -40.22 1.35
C ALA A 162 28.14 -40.43 0.07
N ALA A 163 28.23 -39.41 -0.76
CA ALA A 163 29.16 -39.36 -1.87
C ALA A 163 30.01 -38.09 -1.79
N ASP A 164 31.29 -38.33 -1.98
CA ASP A 164 32.44 -37.50 -1.72
C ASP A 164 32.53 -36.18 -2.48
N ARG A 165 33.36 -35.32 -1.87
CA ARG A 165 34.01 -34.17 -2.48
C ARG A 165 34.90 -34.62 -3.63
N GLU A 166 34.78 -33.96 -4.78
CA GLU A 166 35.93 -33.50 -5.56
C GLU A 166 35.48 -32.45 -6.59
N GLY A 167 36.30 -31.42 -6.77
CA GLY A 167 35.93 -30.18 -7.44
C GLY A 167 36.12 -30.18 -8.95
N THR A 168 35.57 -29.15 -9.59
CA THR A 168 36.21 -28.40 -10.71
C THR A 168 35.35 -27.18 -11.01
N GLY A 169 36.02 -26.05 -11.24
CA GLY A 169 35.41 -24.73 -11.34
C GLY A 169 34.57 -24.52 -12.60
N ALA A 170 33.42 -23.88 -12.40
CA ALA A 170 32.77 -23.06 -13.41
C ALA A 170 32.01 -21.94 -12.68
N ARG A 171 32.50 -20.70 -12.81
CA ARG A 171 31.81 -19.49 -12.35
C ARG A 171 30.49 -19.37 -13.14
N ARG A 172 29.40 -19.88 -12.58
CA ARG A 172 28.04 -19.55 -13.04
C ARG A 172 27.71 -18.16 -12.52
N THR A 173 27.64 -17.20 -13.44
CA THR A 173 27.08 -15.88 -13.21
C THR A 173 25.59 -16.04 -12.85
N HIS A 174 25.29 -16.11 -11.56
CA HIS A 174 23.92 -15.99 -11.08
C HIS A 174 23.45 -14.56 -11.31
N ARG A 175 22.81 -14.33 -12.45
CA ARG A 175 22.01 -13.14 -12.74
C ARG A 175 20.81 -13.17 -11.78
N ARG A 176 21.02 -12.69 -10.55
CA ARG A 176 19.98 -12.56 -9.53
C ARG A 176 18.90 -11.61 -10.06
N ARG A 177 17.70 -12.16 -10.18
CA ARG A 177 16.50 -11.50 -10.67
C ARG A 177 16.16 -10.36 -9.71
N ARG A 178 16.17 -9.11 -10.18
CA ARG A 178 15.71 -7.92 -9.44
C ARG A 178 14.28 -8.19 -8.95
N MET A 179 14.09 -8.27 -7.63
CA MET A 179 12.78 -8.32 -7.00
C MET A 179 12.41 -6.90 -6.55
N SER A 180 11.55 -6.24 -7.33
CA SER A 180 10.83 -5.02 -6.93
C SER A 180 9.51 -5.43 -6.27
N GLY A 181 9.12 -4.77 -5.18
CA GLY A 181 8.06 -5.15 -4.22
C GLY A 181 6.60 -5.19 -4.69
N GLY A 182 6.31 -5.66 -5.90
CA GLY A 182 4.96 -5.97 -6.37
C GLY A 182 4.91 -7.29 -7.15
N LEU A 183 3.78 -7.99 -7.13
CA LEU A 183 3.58 -9.18 -7.95
C LEU A 183 3.79 -8.80 -9.42
N THR A 184 4.82 -9.37 -10.06
CA THR A 184 5.05 -9.21 -11.49
C THR A 184 4.36 -10.34 -12.22
N PHE A 185 3.49 -10.03 -13.18
CA PHE A 185 2.79 -11.03 -13.98
C PHE A 185 2.46 -10.50 -15.38
N GLU A 186 2.00 -11.39 -16.24
CA GLU A 186 1.62 -11.09 -17.62
C GLU A 186 0.12 -10.82 -17.72
N VAL A 187 -0.20 -9.80 -18.51
CA VAL A 187 -1.55 -9.46 -18.94
C VAL A 187 -1.59 -9.41 -20.45
N THR A 188 -2.78 -9.56 -21.01
CA THR A 188 -3.04 -9.43 -22.44
C THR A 188 -3.99 -8.26 -22.64
N VAL A 189 -3.71 -7.43 -23.64
CA VAL A 189 -4.64 -6.39 -24.08
C VAL A 189 -5.87 -7.10 -24.66
N ARG A 190 -7.01 -7.01 -23.98
CA ARG A 190 -8.29 -7.52 -24.47
C ARG A 190 -8.91 -6.55 -25.46
N GLU A 191 -8.94 -5.27 -25.10
CA GLU A 191 -9.56 -4.23 -25.91
C GLU A 191 -8.68 -2.98 -25.95
N ARG A 192 -8.73 -2.28 -27.08
CA ARG A 192 -8.08 -0.98 -27.30
C ARG A 192 -9.10 -0.04 -27.94
N ARG A 193 -9.30 1.13 -27.34
CA ARG A 193 -10.12 2.21 -27.92
C ARG A 193 -9.37 3.54 -27.93
N GLU A 194 -9.63 4.36 -28.93
CA GLU A 194 -9.22 5.77 -28.93
C GLU A 194 -10.24 6.56 -28.11
N ALA A 195 -9.86 7.03 -26.92
CA ALA A 195 -10.78 7.72 -26.01
C ALA A 195 -10.81 9.24 -26.23
N ALA A 196 -9.72 9.79 -26.75
CA ALA A 196 -9.57 11.18 -27.14
C ALA A 196 -8.36 11.32 -28.08
N ASP A 197 -8.21 12.46 -28.74
CA ASP A 197 -7.04 12.74 -29.57
C ASP A 197 -5.75 12.58 -28.74
N GLY A 198 -4.94 11.60 -29.10
CA GLY A 198 -3.68 11.27 -28.41
C GLY A 198 -3.83 10.43 -27.13
N VAL A 199 -5.02 9.93 -26.81
CA VAL A 199 -5.28 9.06 -25.65
C VAL A 199 -5.93 7.75 -26.07
N ILE A 200 -5.23 6.64 -25.83
CA ILE A 200 -5.82 5.30 -25.93
C ILE A 200 -6.25 4.81 -24.55
N VAL A 201 -7.26 3.96 -24.53
CA VAL A 201 -7.67 3.20 -23.35
C VAL A 201 -7.48 1.72 -23.65
N LEU A 202 -6.86 1.01 -22.72
CA LEU A 202 -6.55 -0.40 -22.81
C LEU A 202 -7.24 -1.16 -21.69
N ASP A 203 -8.00 -2.18 -22.06
CA ASP A 203 -8.53 -3.17 -21.11
C ASP A 203 -7.61 -4.36 -21.10
N LEU A 204 -7.11 -4.68 -19.92
CA LEU A 204 -6.07 -5.68 -19.67
C LEU A 204 -6.67 -6.83 -18.88
N GLU A 205 -6.39 -8.06 -19.31
CA GLU A 205 -6.78 -9.28 -18.62
C GLU A 205 -5.56 -10.10 -18.27
N ARG A 206 -5.60 -10.82 -17.15
CA ARG A 206 -4.47 -11.66 -16.75
C ARG A 206 -4.36 -12.88 -17.65
N THR A 207 -3.17 -13.17 -18.16
CA THR A 207 -2.94 -14.35 -19.03
C THR A 207 -3.13 -15.66 -18.26
N ALA A 208 -2.81 -15.68 -16.97
CA ALA A 208 -3.03 -16.82 -16.07
C ALA A 208 -3.35 -16.36 -14.64
N GLY A 209 -4.42 -16.91 -14.06
CA GLY A 209 -4.90 -16.55 -12.73
C GLY A 209 -5.84 -15.34 -12.74
N VAL A 210 -6.12 -14.78 -11.56
CA VAL A 210 -7.03 -13.63 -11.40
C VAL A 210 -6.26 -12.33 -11.23
N LEU A 211 -6.80 -11.22 -11.73
CA LEU A 211 -6.24 -9.90 -11.42
C LEU A 211 -6.43 -9.58 -9.93
N PRO A 212 -5.40 -9.04 -9.25
CA PRO A 212 -5.57 -8.54 -7.89
C PRO A 212 -6.65 -7.46 -7.79
N HIS A 213 -7.34 -7.44 -6.66
CA HIS A 213 -8.25 -6.34 -6.31
C HIS A 213 -7.45 -5.05 -6.07
N TRP A 214 -8.08 -3.91 -6.31
CA TRP A 214 -7.49 -2.59 -6.19
C TRP A 214 -8.52 -1.58 -5.67
N ALA A 215 -8.06 -0.44 -5.17
CA ALA A 215 -8.91 0.66 -4.70
C ALA A 215 -8.70 1.91 -5.57
N PRO A 216 -9.70 2.80 -5.70
CA PRO A 216 -9.56 4.04 -6.46
C PRO A 216 -8.27 4.82 -6.12
N GLY A 217 -7.63 5.37 -7.16
CA GLY A 217 -6.31 5.98 -7.09
C GLY A 217 -5.13 5.02 -7.28
N ALA A 218 -5.37 3.72 -7.41
CA ALA A 218 -4.29 2.77 -7.69
C ALA A 218 -3.72 2.92 -9.10
N HIS A 219 -2.45 2.55 -9.26
CA HIS A 219 -1.74 2.48 -10.53
C HIS A 219 -1.01 1.14 -10.69
N ILE A 220 -0.61 0.87 -11.92
CA ILE A 220 0.24 -0.27 -12.27
C ILE A 220 1.47 0.22 -13.03
N ASP A 221 2.58 -0.53 -12.92
CA ASP A 221 3.75 -0.32 -13.75
C ASP A 221 3.66 -1.25 -14.97
N VAL A 222 3.71 -0.69 -16.17
CA VAL A 222 3.86 -1.44 -17.42
C VAL A 222 5.33 -1.51 -17.77
N VAL A 223 5.86 -2.73 -17.88
CA VAL A 223 7.25 -3.02 -18.19
C VAL A 223 7.38 -3.25 -19.70
N LEU A 224 7.99 -2.29 -20.38
CA LEU A 224 8.12 -2.24 -21.83
C LEU A 224 9.39 -2.96 -22.31
N PRO A 225 9.49 -3.29 -23.61
CA PRO A 225 10.75 -3.73 -24.21
C PRO A 225 11.90 -2.76 -23.91
N GLY A 226 13.09 -3.29 -23.68
CA GLY A 226 14.25 -2.48 -23.23
C GLY A 226 14.29 -2.19 -21.73
N GLY A 227 13.27 -2.61 -20.97
CA GLY A 227 13.24 -2.46 -19.51
C GLY A 227 12.76 -1.07 -19.05
N VAL A 228 12.22 -0.26 -19.96
CA VAL A 228 11.56 1.00 -19.62
C VAL A 228 10.26 0.70 -18.89
N GLU A 229 10.08 1.29 -17.70
CA GLU A 229 8.87 1.14 -16.90
C GLU A 229 8.08 2.46 -16.92
N ARG A 230 6.75 2.36 -17.03
CA ARG A 230 5.83 3.50 -17.01
C ARG A 230 4.61 3.17 -16.16
N GLN A 231 4.18 4.16 -15.38
CA GLN A 231 3.04 4.00 -14.49
C GLN A 231 1.78 4.53 -15.16
N TYR A 232 0.68 3.81 -14.99
CA TYR A 232 -0.63 4.23 -15.45
C TYR A 232 -1.66 3.96 -14.36
N SER A 233 -2.41 5.00 -13.98
CA SER A 233 -3.53 4.87 -13.05
C SER A 233 -4.60 3.95 -13.64
N LEU A 234 -5.14 3.07 -12.80
CA LEU A 234 -6.28 2.25 -13.14
C LEU A 234 -7.52 3.15 -13.22
N CYS A 235 -8.22 3.12 -14.36
CA CYS A 235 -9.37 3.98 -14.66
C CYS A 235 -10.64 3.21 -15.04
N GLY A 236 -10.69 1.91 -14.71
CA GLY A 236 -11.89 1.08 -14.84
C GLY A 236 -12.71 1.05 -13.55
N SER A 237 -13.72 0.18 -13.49
CA SER A 237 -14.45 -0.06 -12.25
C SER A 237 -13.65 -0.98 -11.32
N PRO A 238 -13.41 -0.63 -10.05
CA PRO A 238 -12.83 -1.54 -9.06
C PRO A 238 -13.74 -2.75 -8.76
N THR A 239 -15.04 -2.66 -9.08
CA THR A 239 -16.01 -3.73 -8.87
C THR A 239 -16.00 -4.77 -10.00
N GLU A 240 -15.52 -4.39 -11.18
CA GLU A 240 -15.36 -5.28 -12.32
C GLU A 240 -14.15 -6.20 -12.09
N ARG A 241 -14.44 -7.47 -11.83
CA ARG A 241 -13.40 -8.49 -11.64
C ARG A 241 -12.91 -9.00 -12.98
N GLY A 242 -11.59 -9.15 -13.12
CA GLY A 242 -10.96 -9.78 -14.27
C GLY A 242 -10.45 -8.82 -15.34
N THR A 243 -10.79 -7.53 -15.26
CA THR A 243 -10.29 -6.50 -16.17
C THR A 243 -9.65 -5.35 -15.40
N TRP A 244 -8.48 -4.93 -15.85
CA TRP A 244 -7.84 -3.68 -15.43
C TRP A 244 -7.82 -2.73 -16.62
N ARG A 245 -8.33 -1.52 -16.45
CA ARG A 245 -8.36 -0.50 -17.51
C ARG A 245 -7.34 0.59 -17.23
N ILE A 246 -6.56 0.99 -18.23
CA ILE A 246 -5.63 2.12 -18.16
C ILE A 246 -5.85 3.10 -19.30
N GLY A 247 -5.62 4.40 -19.04
CA GLY A 247 -5.59 5.45 -20.05
C GLY A 247 -4.15 5.91 -20.32
N VAL A 248 -3.75 5.95 -21.60
CA VAL A 248 -2.37 6.24 -22.01
C VAL A 248 -2.36 7.44 -22.94
N LEU A 249 -1.88 8.59 -22.45
CA LEU A 249 -1.58 9.77 -23.26
C LEU A 249 -0.26 9.58 -24.01
N ARG A 250 -0.22 9.92 -25.31
CA ARG A 250 1.00 9.83 -26.14
C ARG A 250 1.90 11.05 -25.91
N GLU A 251 3.03 10.86 -25.23
CA GLU A 251 3.99 11.95 -24.96
C GLU A 251 5.44 11.54 -25.17
N ARG A 252 5.86 10.48 -24.47
CA ARG A 252 7.27 10.11 -24.32
C ARG A 252 7.53 8.66 -24.70
N GLU A 253 8.82 8.31 -24.76
CA GLU A 253 9.29 6.94 -24.90
C GLU A 253 8.55 6.02 -23.91
N GLY A 254 7.92 4.98 -24.46
CA GLY A 254 7.06 4.04 -23.77
C GLY A 254 5.57 4.26 -23.98
N SER A 255 5.06 5.48 -23.79
CA SER A 255 3.67 5.79 -24.18
C SER A 255 3.50 5.71 -25.69
N VAL A 256 4.48 6.20 -26.46
CA VAL A 256 4.53 6.05 -27.92
C VAL A 256 4.55 4.58 -28.32
N TRP A 257 5.34 3.75 -27.62
CA TRP A 257 5.39 2.31 -27.89
C TRP A 257 4.04 1.64 -27.66
N LEU A 258 3.33 1.95 -26.57
CA LEU A 258 1.99 1.42 -26.32
C LEU A 258 1.00 1.86 -27.40
N HIS A 259 1.05 3.11 -27.83
CA HIS A 259 0.22 3.62 -28.93
C HIS A 259 0.41 2.84 -30.23
N GLU A 260 1.64 2.45 -30.53
CA GLU A 260 2.02 1.78 -31.77
C GLU A 260 1.92 0.25 -31.72
N ASN A 261 1.94 -0.37 -30.53
CA ASN A 261 2.10 -1.83 -30.39
C ASN A 261 1.06 -2.51 -29.49
N ALA A 262 0.35 -1.79 -28.62
CA ALA A 262 -0.59 -2.37 -27.66
C ALA A 262 -1.98 -2.63 -28.30
N HIS A 263 -2.03 -3.54 -29.26
CA HIS A 263 -3.27 -4.00 -29.90
C HIS A 263 -3.90 -5.17 -29.14
N PRO A 264 -5.19 -5.48 -29.36
CA PRO A 264 -5.81 -6.70 -28.83
C PRO A 264 -4.96 -7.95 -29.10
N GLY A 265 -4.74 -8.76 -28.07
CA GLY A 265 -3.85 -9.91 -28.09
C GLY A 265 -2.40 -9.63 -27.69
N THR A 266 -1.96 -8.37 -27.62
CA THR A 266 -0.59 -8.03 -27.18
C THR A 266 -0.39 -8.41 -25.71
N ALA A 267 0.65 -9.20 -25.43
CA ALA A 267 1.08 -9.50 -24.08
C ALA A 267 1.94 -8.38 -23.50
N LEU A 268 1.61 -7.94 -22.29
CA LEU A 268 2.34 -6.93 -21.53
C LEU A 268 2.73 -7.51 -20.17
N ARG A 269 3.90 -7.13 -19.69
CA ARG A 269 4.32 -7.45 -18.32
C ARG A 269 4.00 -6.27 -17.42
N VAL A 270 3.33 -6.53 -16.31
CA VAL A 270 2.91 -5.50 -15.35
C VAL A 270 3.36 -5.81 -13.93
N ARG A 271 3.42 -4.77 -13.11
CA ARG A 271 3.59 -4.84 -11.65
C ARG A 271 2.49 -4.03 -10.96
N GLY A 272 2.12 -4.47 -9.77
CA GLY A 272 1.14 -3.79 -8.93
C GLY A 272 -0.08 -4.67 -8.61
N PRO A 273 -1.19 -4.06 -8.17
CA PRO A 273 -1.42 -2.61 -8.09
C PRO A 273 -0.71 -1.98 -6.88
N ALA A 274 -0.31 -0.72 -6.98
CA ALA A 274 0.12 0.13 -5.87
C ALA A 274 -0.82 1.33 -5.76
N ASN A 275 -0.95 1.95 -4.58
CA ASN A 275 -1.85 3.08 -4.40
C ASN A 275 -1.28 4.09 -3.40
N HIS A 276 -0.98 5.30 -3.88
CA HIS A 276 -0.50 6.43 -3.08
C HIS A 276 -1.47 7.62 -3.14
N PHE A 277 -2.61 7.42 -3.82
CA PHE A 277 -3.66 8.40 -3.99
C PHE A 277 -5.00 7.80 -3.55
N LEU A 278 -4.98 7.12 -2.40
CA LEU A 278 -6.09 6.32 -1.93
C LEU A 278 -7.34 7.18 -1.70
N PHE A 279 -8.44 6.74 -2.29
CA PHE A 279 -9.75 7.31 -2.04
C PHE A 279 -10.69 6.27 -1.44
N ALA A 280 -11.26 6.63 -0.29
CA ALA A 280 -12.34 5.89 0.36
C ALA A 280 -13.43 6.88 0.78
N PRO A 281 -14.66 6.77 0.27
CA PRO A 281 -15.74 7.67 0.65
C PRO A 281 -16.04 7.53 2.15
N THR A 282 -16.20 8.68 2.81
CA THR A 282 -16.44 8.82 4.24
C THR A 282 -17.80 9.47 4.44
N ALA A 283 -18.64 8.85 5.27
CA ALA A 283 -19.99 9.35 5.53
C ALA A 283 -19.95 10.79 6.06
N GLY A 284 -20.84 11.65 5.51
CA GLY A 284 -20.97 13.04 5.92
C GLY A 284 -19.93 14.02 5.34
N ARG A 285 -19.03 13.55 4.45
CA ARG A 285 -18.15 14.42 3.66
C ARG A 285 -18.73 14.70 2.27
N SER A 286 -18.32 15.84 1.71
CA SER A 286 -18.51 16.21 0.31
C SER A 286 -17.18 16.19 -0.43
N TYR A 287 -17.21 15.92 -1.74
CA TYR A 287 -16.00 15.77 -2.55
C TYR A 287 -15.99 16.73 -3.73
N VAL A 288 -14.85 17.37 -3.95
CA VAL A 288 -14.58 18.06 -5.22
C VAL A 288 -13.43 17.35 -5.89
N PHE A 289 -13.69 16.77 -7.05
CA PHE A 289 -12.65 16.17 -7.87
C PHE A 289 -12.17 17.22 -8.87
N VAL A 290 -10.85 17.41 -8.97
CA VAL A 290 -10.24 18.33 -9.94
C VAL A 290 -9.32 17.55 -10.85
N ALA A 291 -9.65 17.48 -12.13
CA ALA A 291 -8.86 16.75 -13.12
C ALA A 291 -8.27 17.71 -14.16
N GLY A 292 -7.01 17.49 -14.54
CA GLY A 292 -6.34 18.20 -15.63
C GLY A 292 -5.87 17.22 -16.71
N GLY A 293 -6.43 17.30 -17.92
CA GLY A 293 -6.01 16.45 -19.05
C GLY A 293 -6.11 14.94 -18.72
N ILE A 294 -4.99 14.22 -18.83
CA ILE A 294 -4.93 12.77 -18.54
C ILE A 294 -5.04 12.45 -17.04
N GLY A 295 -4.89 13.44 -16.15
CA GLY A 295 -5.14 13.29 -14.71
C GLY A 295 -6.58 12.90 -14.34
N ILE A 296 -7.47 12.80 -15.32
CA ILE A 296 -8.80 12.22 -15.16
C ILE A 296 -8.76 10.72 -14.81
N THR A 297 -7.72 9.99 -15.20
CA THR A 297 -7.66 8.52 -15.06
C THR A 297 -7.77 8.02 -13.61
N PRO A 298 -7.03 8.54 -12.61
CA PRO A 298 -7.22 8.13 -11.21
C PRO A 298 -8.56 8.62 -10.63
N ILE A 299 -9.14 9.68 -11.19
CA ILE A 299 -10.34 10.35 -10.68
C ILE A 299 -11.63 9.60 -11.07
N VAL A 300 -11.69 9.01 -12.27
CA VAL A 300 -12.86 8.22 -12.74
C VAL A 300 -13.34 7.18 -11.71
N PRO A 301 -12.48 6.27 -11.19
CA PRO A 301 -12.93 5.29 -10.19
C PRO A 301 -13.25 5.93 -8.83
N MET A 302 -12.72 7.12 -8.51
CA MET A 302 -13.09 7.85 -7.29
C MET A 302 -14.51 8.40 -7.39
N ILE A 303 -14.88 8.93 -8.57
CA ILE A 303 -16.24 9.39 -8.86
C ILE A 303 -17.22 8.23 -8.73
N GLU A 304 -16.92 7.08 -9.36
CA GLU A 304 -17.75 5.87 -9.26
C GLU A 304 -17.94 5.46 -7.79
N ALA A 305 -16.86 5.43 -7.00
CA ALA A 305 -16.94 5.07 -5.58
C ALA A 305 -17.72 6.10 -4.74
N ALA A 306 -17.57 7.40 -5.02
CA ALA A 306 -18.30 8.47 -4.34
C ALA A 306 -19.80 8.41 -4.65
N ASP A 307 -20.14 8.15 -5.92
CA ASP A 307 -21.52 8.04 -6.38
C ASP A 307 -22.22 6.80 -5.81
N ALA A 308 -21.54 5.64 -5.85
CA ALA A 308 -22.03 4.41 -5.25
C ALA A 308 -22.23 4.51 -3.72
N ALA A 309 -21.44 5.34 -3.05
CA ALA A 309 -21.60 5.63 -1.62
C ALA A 309 -22.69 6.68 -1.31
N GLY A 310 -23.32 7.27 -2.32
CA GLY A 310 -24.30 8.35 -2.17
C GLY A 310 -23.70 9.64 -1.60
N ALA A 311 -22.38 9.85 -1.74
CA ALA A 311 -21.73 11.06 -1.27
C ALA A 311 -22.07 12.26 -2.17
N ALA A 312 -22.07 13.47 -1.61
CA ALA A 312 -22.17 14.68 -2.41
C ALA A 312 -20.82 14.91 -3.12
N TRP A 313 -20.82 15.01 -4.44
CA TRP A 313 -19.60 15.24 -5.20
C TRP A 313 -19.81 16.09 -6.47
N THR A 314 -18.76 16.76 -6.92
CA THR A 314 -18.67 17.42 -8.23
C THR A 314 -17.30 17.17 -8.87
N LEU A 315 -17.22 17.21 -10.19
CA LEU A 315 -16.00 17.14 -10.98
C LEU A 315 -15.77 18.46 -11.71
N LEU A 316 -14.60 19.06 -11.49
CA LEU A 316 -14.05 20.18 -12.25
C LEU A 316 -12.98 19.62 -13.20
N TYR A 317 -13.34 19.42 -14.47
CA TYR A 317 -12.43 18.82 -15.45
C TYR A 317 -11.90 19.86 -16.43
N ALA A 318 -10.61 20.19 -16.34
CA ALA A 318 -9.96 21.19 -17.19
C ALA A 318 -9.03 20.54 -18.24
N GLY A 319 -8.95 21.14 -19.43
CA GLY A 319 -8.08 20.66 -20.50
C GLY A 319 -7.84 21.69 -21.61
N ARG A 320 -6.83 21.43 -22.46
CA ARG A 320 -6.47 22.33 -23.58
C ARG A 320 -7.51 22.31 -24.70
N SER A 321 -8.10 21.15 -24.96
CA SER A 321 -9.13 21.00 -25.98
C SER A 321 -10.09 19.90 -25.58
N ARG A 322 -11.39 20.12 -25.81
CA ARG A 322 -12.41 19.09 -25.59
C ARG A 322 -12.06 17.77 -26.30
N ARG A 323 -11.44 17.84 -27.48
CA ARG A 323 -11.02 16.67 -28.27
C ARG A 323 -9.94 15.83 -27.61
N THR A 324 -9.15 16.41 -26.71
CA THR A 324 -8.04 15.75 -26.00
C THR A 324 -8.42 15.27 -24.59
N MET A 325 -9.68 15.50 -24.17
CA MET A 325 -10.15 15.22 -22.82
C MET A 325 -10.86 13.86 -22.77
N ALA A 326 -10.10 12.82 -22.43
CA ALA A 326 -10.64 11.47 -22.31
C ALA A 326 -11.78 11.41 -21.28
N PHE A 327 -12.79 10.59 -21.56
CA PHE A 327 -13.98 10.39 -20.71
C PHE A 327 -14.88 11.61 -20.51
N ALA A 328 -14.59 12.78 -21.10
CA ALA A 328 -15.37 14.00 -20.84
C ALA A 328 -16.85 13.84 -21.22
N SER A 329 -17.15 13.33 -22.41
CA SER A 329 -18.53 13.08 -22.85
C SER A 329 -19.20 11.99 -22.03
N GLU A 330 -18.51 10.85 -21.84
CA GLU A 330 -19.00 9.71 -21.05
C GLU A 330 -19.42 10.15 -19.62
N LEU A 331 -18.59 10.95 -18.95
CA LEU A 331 -18.88 11.46 -17.60
C LEU A 331 -20.00 12.50 -17.59
N THR A 332 -20.05 13.39 -18.59
CA THR A 332 -21.12 14.39 -18.70
C THR A 332 -22.47 13.72 -18.96
N ASP A 333 -22.51 12.72 -19.84
CA ASP A 333 -23.72 11.98 -20.19
C ASP A 333 -24.24 11.15 -18.99
N LEU A 334 -23.33 10.59 -18.19
CA LEU A 334 -23.69 9.74 -17.05
C LEU A 334 -24.11 10.54 -15.81
N TYR A 335 -23.44 11.65 -15.51
CA TYR A 335 -23.58 12.37 -14.24
C TYR A 335 -24.14 13.80 -14.36
N GLY A 336 -24.38 14.28 -15.59
CA GLY A 336 -25.02 15.57 -15.87
C GLY A 336 -24.31 16.75 -15.19
N ASP A 337 -25.09 17.58 -14.49
CA ASP A 337 -24.64 18.84 -13.90
C ASP A 337 -23.58 18.69 -12.80
N ARG A 338 -23.29 17.45 -12.33
CA ARG A 338 -22.18 17.22 -11.41
C ARG A 338 -20.81 17.33 -12.07
N VAL A 339 -20.75 17.24 -13.40
CA VAL A 339 -19.51 17.25 -14.19
C VAL A 339 -19.42 18.56 -14.97
N GLU A 340 -18.45 19.39 -14.63
CA GLU A 340 -18.20 20.65 -15.32
C GLU A 340 -16.88 20.59 -16.08
N VAL A 341 -16.98 20.75 -17.41
CA VAL A 341 -15.84 20.69 -18.31
C VAL A 341 -15.39 22.10 -18.71
N PHE A 342 -14.11 22.38 -18.51
CA PHE A 342 -13.44 23.64 -18.83
C PHE A 342 -12.40 23.39 -19.93
N ALA A 343 -12.86 23.40 -21.18
CA ALA A 343 -12.00 23.26 -22.35
C ALA A 343 -11.50 24.64 -22.81
N ASP A 344 -10.18 24.77 -22.91
CA ASP A 344 -9.53 26.04 -23.22
C ASP A 344 -9.93 26.58 -24.61
N ASP A 345 -9.96 25.70 -25.61
CA ASP A 345 -10.37 25.99 -26.99
C ASP A 345 -11.84 26.42 -27.15
N GLU A 346 -12.69 26.07 -26.19
CA GLU A 346 -14.09 26.55 -26.10
C GLU A 346 -14.18 27.90 -25.36
N GLY A 347 -13.05 28.50 -24.96
CA GLY A 347 -13.00 29.75 -24.19
C GLY A 347 -13.40 29.58 -22.72
N ARG A 348 -13.53 28.34 -22.22
CA ARG A 348 -13.91 28.06 -20.83
C ARG A 348 -12.66 27.83 -19.98
N ARG A 349 -12.51 28.61 -18.90
CA ARG A 349 -11.41 28.47 -17.94
C ARG A 349 -11.97 28.10 -16.57
N LEU A 350 -11.25 27.21 -15.89
CA LEU A 350 -11.53 26.88 -14.51
C LEU A 350 -11.00 28.02 -13.63
N ASP A 351 -11.92 28.75 -13.02
CA ASP A 351 -11.61 29.73 -11.98
C ASP A 351 -11.59 29.02 -10.63
N LEU A 352 -10.39 28.75 -10.11
CA LEU A 352 -10.23 28.03 -8.85
C LEU A 352 -10.67 28.89 -7.65
N ASP A 353 -10.42 30.20 -7.67
CA ASP A 353 -10.75 31.07 -6.55
C ASP A 353 -12.27 31.18 -6.38
N ALA A 354 -13.01 31.29 -7.48
CA ALA A 354 -14.47 31.30 -7.45
C ALA A 354 -15.08 29.99 -6.94
N ARG A 355 -14.39 28.85 -7.14
CA ARG A 355 -14.93 27.50 -6.86
C ARG A 355 -14.45 26.93 -5.53
N LEU A 356 -13.23 27.25 -5.12
CA LEU A 356 -12.52 26.66 -3.99
C LEU A 356 -11.84 27.71 -3.09
N GLY A 357 -11.98 29.01 -3.35
CA GLY A 357 -11.36 30.05 -2.53
C GLY A 357 -11.97 30.21 -1.13
N THR A 358 -13.16 29.65 -0.88
CA THR A 358 -13.81 29.66 0.44
C THR A 358 -13.74 28.29 1.10
N PRO A 359 -13.07 28.14 2.25
CA PRO A 359 -13.00 26.87 2.98
C PRO A 359 -14.36 26.30 3.38
N ALA A 360 -14.55 25.01 3.16
CA ALA A 360 -15.73 24.27 3.59
C ALA A 360 -15.31 23.06 4.45
N SER A 361 -15.72 23.06 5.73
CA SER A 361 -15.20 22.14 6.75
C SER A 361 -15.47 20.64 6.54
N ARG A 362 -16.36 20.29 5.60
CA ARG A 362 -16.70 18.89 5.25
C ARG A 362 -16.28 18.51 3.84
N THR A 363 -15.72 19.44 3.08
CA THR A 363 -15.31 19.21 1.70
C THR A 363 -13.86 18.75 1.65
N VAL A 364 -13.63 17.67 0.91
CA VAL A 364 -12.29 17.16 0.60
C VAL A 364 -12.08 17.22 -0.91
N VAL A 365 -10.92 17.70 -1.31
CA VAL A 365 -10.55 17.90 -2.71
C VAL A 365 -9.52 16.84 -3.10
N TYR A 366 -9.79 16.13 -4.19
CA TYR A 366 -8.85 15.20 -4.82
C TYR A 366 -8.49 15.74 -6.20
N ALA A 367 -7.21 16.00 -6.42
CA ALA A 367 -6.74 16.62 -7.65
C ALA A 367 -5.62 15.84 -8.34
N CYS A 368 -5.69 15.73 -9.66
CA CYS A 368 -4.62 15.18 -10.48
C CYS A 368 -4.55 15.92 -11.82
N GLY A 369 -3.36 16.38 -12.21
CA GLY A 369 -3.18 17.14 -13.45
C GLY A 369 -1.80 17.77 -13.59
N PRO A 370 -1.63 18.70 -14.54
CA PRO A 370 -0.35 19.39 -14.77
C PRO A 370 0.11 20.20 -13.56
N ALA A 371 1.43 20.33 -13.37
CA ALA A 371 2.04 21.02 -12.22
C ALA A 371 1.40 22.39 -11.94
N ARG A 372 1.21 23.22 -12.99
CA ARG A 372 0.60 24.56 -12.87
C ARG A 372 -0.79 24.55 -12.21
N LEU A 373 -1.60 23.53 -12.50
CA LEU A 373 -2.96 23.42 -11.96
C LEU A 373 -2.90 23.07 -10.48
N LEU A 374 -2.00 22.14 -10.13
CA LEU A 374 -1.82 21.68 -8.76
C LEU A 374 -1.20 22.76 -7.87
N GLU A 375 -0.23 23.53 -8.39
CA GLU A 375 0.35 24.69 -7.70
C GLU A 375 -0.70 25.79 -7.47
N SER A 376 -1.57 26.03 -8.45
CA SER A 376 -2.67 27.00 -8.29
C SER A 376 -3.67 26.53 -7.23
N LEU A 377 -3.98 25.23 -7.18
CA LEU A 377 -4.82 24.65 -6.12
C LEU A 377 -4.18 24.78 -4.73
N ASP A 378 -2.88 24.48 -4.61
CA ASP A 378 -2.14 24.64 -3.35
C ASP A 378 -2.23 26.09 -2.84
N ALA A 379 -2.11 27.08 -3.73
CA ALA A 379 -2.23 28.49 -3.40
C ALA A 379 -3.67 28.90 -3.02
N THR A 380 -4.67 28.56 -3.86
CA THR A 380 -6.09 28.87 -3.61
C THR A 380 -6.59 28.22 -2.31
N MET A 381 -6.09 27.04 -1.97
CA MET A 381 -6.53 26.27 -0.81
C MET A 381 -5.68 26.47 0.45
N ALA A 382 -4.75 27.42 0.48
CA ALA A 382 -3.86 27.63 1.64
C ALA A 382 -4.60 27.92 2.95
N GLY A 383 -5.82 28.49 2.89
CA GLY A 383 -6.67 28.76 4.06
C GLY A 383 -7.56 27.59 4.51
N TRP A 384 -7.50 26.43 3.83
CA TRP A 384 -8.33 25.28 4.14
C TRP A 384 -7.79 24.47 5.33
N PRO A 385 -8.64 23.69 6.02
CA PRO A 385 -8.17 22.76 7.03
C PRO A 385 -7.10 21.80 6.47
N ARG A 386 -6.10 21.46 7.28
CA ARG A 386 -5.09 20.45 6.93
C ARG A 386 -5.74 19.13 6.50
N GLY A 387 -5.17 18.48 5.49
CA GLY A 387 -5.73 17.27 4.88
C GLY A 387 -7.01 17.47 4.05
N SER A 388 -7.39 18.71 3.70
CA SER A 388 -8.54 18.95 2.80
C SER A 388 -8.20 18.78 1.33
N LEU A 389 -6.91 18.77 0.95
CA LEU A 389 -6.44 18.63 -0.42
C LEU A 389 -5.52 17.42 -0.53
N HIS A 390 -5.87 16.50 -1.42
CA HIS A 390 -5.06 15.35 -1.81
C HIS A 390 -4.67 15.50 -3.28
N VAL A 391 -3.40 15.28 -3.59
CA VAL A 391 -2.87 15.49 -4.93
C VAL A 391 -2.02 14.32 -5.39
N GLU A 392 -2.21 13.88 -6.64
CA GLU A 392 -1.27 13.01 -7.35
C GLU A 392 -0.56 13.78 -8.49
N ARG A 393 0.75 13.57 -8.62
CA ARG A 393 1.61 14.22 -9.63
C ARG A 393 2.21 13.17 -10.57
N PHE A 394 1.98 13.31 -11.88
CA PHE A 394 2.61 12.47 -12.92
C PHE A 394 3.99 12.97 -13.35
N GLU A 395 4.32 14.21 -13.02
CA GLU A 395 5.61 14.83 -13.31
C GLU A 395 6.40 15.04 -12.02
N ALA A 396 7.72 14.89 -12.13
CA ALA A 396 8.62 15.16 -11.03
C ALA A 396 8.63 16.66 -10.70
N LYS A 397 8.81 16.98 -9.41
CA LYS A 397 9.05 18.37 -8.99
C LYS A 397 10.36 18.86 -9.59
N VAL A 398 10.39 20.15 -9.97
CA VAL A 398 11.65 20.84 -10.25
C VAL A 398 12.35 21.04 -8.90
N LEU A 399 13.50 20.39 -8.73
CA LEU A 399 14.25 20.43 -7.48
C LEU A 399 15.16 21.66 -7.44
N GLY A 400 15.10 22.40 -6.34
CA GLY A 400 16.07 23.45 -6.02
C GLY A 400 17.41 22.90 -5.51
N PRO A 401 18.38 23.79 -5.22
CA PRO A 401 19.63 23.38 -4.57
C PRO A 401 19.34 22.72 -3.20
N PRO A 402 20.15 21.72 -2.79
CA PRO A 402 19.98 21.05 -1.51
C PRO A 402 20.19 21.97 -0.33
N VAL A 403 19.44 21.71 0.74
CA VAL A 403 19.60 22.36 2.04
C VAL A 403 20.99 22.03 2.59
N TRP A 404 21.41 20.77 2.43
CA TRP A 404 22.76 20.29 2.73
C TRP A 404 23.51 19.94 1.43
N ALA A 405 24.40 20.83 1.01
CA ALA A 405 25.12 20.70 -0.25
C ALA A 405 26.37 19.81 -0.19
N GLU A 406 26.91 19.56 1.00
CA GLU A 406 28.09 18.73 1.20
C GLU A 406 27.74 17.23 1.14
N PRO A 407 28.73 16.34 0.94
CA PRO A 407 28.53 14.91 1.17
C PRO A 407 27.99 14.66 2.59
N PHE A 408 27.13 13.65 2.71
CA PHE A 408 26.60 13.20 4.00
C PHE A 408 26.71 11.68 4.13
N GLU A 409 26.70 11.20 5.37
CA GLU A 409 26.76 9.77 5.67
C GLU A 409 25.36 9.18 5.83
N VAL A 410 25.19 7.98 5.29
CA VAL A 410 23.99 7.17 5.45
C VAL A 410 24.38 5.89 6.18
N ASP A 411 23.88 5.73 7.40
CA ASP A 411 24.03 4.51 8.18
C ASP A 411 22.88 3.54 7.85
N LEU A 412 23.21 2.38 7.29
CA LEU A 412 22.26 1.34 6.90
C LEU A 412 22.14 0.35 8.05
N MET A 413 21.17 0.59 8.94
CA MET A 413 21.08 -0.06 10.25
C MET A 413 21.00 -1.59 10.18
N MET A 414 20.32 -2.16 9.19
CA MET A 414 20.13 -3.61 9.11
C MET A 414 21.37 -4.31 8.55
N SER A 415 22.08 -3.66 7.64
CA SER A 415 23.33 -4.19 7.06
C SER A 415 24.57 -3.86 7.89
N GLY A 416 24.51 -2.87 8.78
CA GLY A 416 25.64 -2.36 9.55
C GLY A 416 26.69 -1.63 8.71
N LEU A 417 26.32 -1.19 7.51
CA LEU A 417 27.19 -0.49 6.57
C LEU A 417 26.91 1.02 6.66
N THR A 418 27.97 1.83 6.69
CA THR A 418 27.87 3.27 6.49
C THR A 418 28.41 3.63 5.11
N VAL A 419 27.62 4.37 4.32
CA VAL A 419 28.01 4.83 2.99
C VAL A 419 28.01 6.36 2.94
N THR A 420 28.88 6.93 2.11
CA THR A 420 28.92 8.38 1.89
C THR A 420 28.19 8.73 0.61
N VAL A 421 27.23 9.65 0.68
CA VAL A 421 26.44 10.10 -0.47
C VAL A 421 26.98 11.44 -0.95
N PRO A 422 27.58 11.51 -2.16
CA PRO A 422 28.07 12.77 -2.71
C PRO A 422 26.92 13.68 -3.22
N PRO A 423 27.21 14.94 -3.54
CA PRO A 423 26.20 15.89 -4.05
C PRO A 423 25.51 15.43 -5.33
N GLU A 424 26.23 14.70 -6.19
CA GLU A 424 25.79 14.33 -7.55
C GLU A 424 24.99 13.02 -7.61
N LYS A 425 24.91 12.27 -6.51
CA LYS A 425 24.20 10.99 -6.45
C LYS A 425 23.04 11.03 -5.47
N SER A 426 22.02 10.24 -5.77
CA SER A 426 20.94 9.89 -4.84
C SER A 426 21.41 8.85 -3.82
N ILE A 427 20.70 8.77 -2.68
CA ILE A 427 20.92 7.70 -1.70
C ILE A 427 20.72 6.33 -2.38
N LEU A 428 19.67 6.19 -3.20
CA LEU A 428 19.36 4.97 -3.94
C LEU A 428 20.54 4.47 -4.78
N GLU A 429 21.16 5.34 -5.59
CA GLU A 429 22.30 4.96 -6.43
C GLU A 429 23.48 4.47 -5.61
N VAL A 430 23.79 5.17 -4.52
CA VAL A 430 24.90 4.81 -3.64
C VAL A 430 24.62 3.46 -2.99
N VAL A 431 23.46 3.25 -2.35
CA VAL A 431 23.19 1.98 -1.66
C VAL A 431 23.12 0.79 -2.63
N GLU A 432 22.65 0.99 -3.87
CA GLU A 432 22.67 -0.02 -4.93
C GLU A 432 24.11 -0.43 -5.32
N GLU A 433 25.06 0.51 -5.35
CA GLU A 433 26.48 0.24 -5.63
C GLU A 433 27.12 -0.67 -4.56
N TYR A 434 26.65 -0.57 -3.32
CA TYR A 434 27.06 -1.43 -2.20
C TYR A 434 26.23 -2.72 -2.08
N GLY A 435 25.33 -2.98 -3.04
CA GLY A 435 24.57 -4.23 -3.13
C GLY A 435 23.28 -4.27 -2.32
N ALA A 436 22.83 -3.15 -1.74
CA ALA A 436 21.52 -3.06 -1.13
C ALA A 436 20.43 -3.20 -2.21
N VAL A 437 19.36 -3.93 -1.88
CA VAL A 437 18.23 -4.14 -2.80
C VAL A 437 17.07 -3.28 -2.32
N VAL A 438 16.97 -2.08 -2.89
CA VAL A 438 15.85 -1.18 -2.66
C VAL A 438 14.88 -1.28 -3.85
N PRO A 439 13.59 -1.61 -3.64
CA PRO A 439 12.60 -1.53 -4.69
C PRO A 439 12.59 -0.12 -5.32
N SER A 440 12.69 -0.01 -6.64
CA SER A 440 12.65 1.28 -7.33
C SER A 440 12.03 1.14 -8.72
N SER A 441 11.34 2.21 -9.15
CA SER A 441 10.65 2.28 -10.46
C SER A 441 10.96 3.62 -11.15
N CYS A 442 10.29 4.72 -10.78
CA CYS A 442 10.40 6.00 -11.52
C CYS A 442 11.76 6.72 -11.36
N ARG A 443 12.43 6.56 -10.20
CA ARG A 443 13.66 7.26 -9.80
C ARG A 443 13.60 8.80 -9.85
N VAL A 444 12.40 9.38 -9.89
CA VAL A 444 12.17 10.83 -9.95
C VAL A 444 11.18 11.31 -8.87
N GLY A 445 10.92 10.47 -7.86
CA GLY A 445 10.15 10.86 -6.68
C GLY A 445 8.64 10.92 -6.86
N THR A 446 8.07 10.24 -7.86
CA THR A 446 6.61 10.26 -8.12
C THR A 446 5.92 8.94 -7.79
N CYS A 447 6.65 7.82 -7.69
CA CYS A 447 6.06 6.48 -7.61
C CYS A 447 5.99 5.85 -6.23
N GLY A 448 6.69 6.39 -5.23
CA GLY A 448 6.77 5.86 -3.86
C GLY A 448 7.45 4.50 -3.68
N THR A 449 7.81 3.78 -4.75
CA THR A 449 8.38 2.41 -4.66
C THR A 449 9.66 2.32 -3.82
N CYS A 450 10.47 3.38 -3.80
CA CYS A 450 11.72 3.44 -3.06
C CYS A 450 11.57 4.08 -1.67
N GLU A 451 10.40 3.97 -1.07
CA GLU A 451 10.18 4.41 0.31
C GLU A 451 11.00 3.56 1.28
N VAL A 452 11.72 4.24 2.17
CA VAL A 452 12.57 3.61 3.19
C VAL A 452 12.33 4.28 4.54
N PRO A 453 12.18 3.52 5.64
CA PRO A 453 12.08 4.09 6.98
C PRO A 453 13.36 4.81 7.41
N VAL A 454 13.18 5.98 8.01
CA VAL A 454 14.26 6.78 8.62
C VAL A 454 14.23 6.54 10.13
N VAL A 455 15.37 6.16 10.69
CA VAL A 455 15.55 5.85 12.11
C VAL A 455 16.01 7.08 12.89
N ASP A 456 16.92 7.87 12.30
CA ASP A 456 17.48 9.08 12.90
C ASP A 456 18.01 10.03 11.81
N GLY A 457 18.02 11.34 12.10
CA GLY A 457 18.48 12.40 11.19
C GLY A 457 17.36 13.19 10.50
N GLU A 458 17.68 14.41 10.07
CA GLU A 458 16.74 15.32 9.40
C GLU A 458 16.66 15.04 7.91
N ILE A 459 15.44 14.99 7.36
CA ILE A 459 15.16 14.67 5.97
C ILE A 459 14.93 15.95 5.17
N GLU A 460 15.60 16.07 4.02
CA GLU A 460 15.20 16.99 2.96
C GLU A 460 14.29 16.23 1.98
N HIS A 461 12.97 16.37 2.17
CA HIS A 461 11.97 15.75 1.30
C HIS A 461 11.96 16.41 -0.08
N ARG A 462 12.16 15.59 -1.12
CA ARG A 462 12.21 16.03 -2.53
C ARG A 462 11.22 15.28 -3.42
N ASP A 463 10.38 14.44 -2.81
CA ASP A 463 9.37 13.67 -3.52
C ASP A 463 8.03 14.39 -3.66
N SER A 464 7.18 13.81 -4.49
CA SER A 464 5.81 14.25 -4.79
C SER A 464 4.77 13.31 -4.18
N VAL A 465 5.18 12.40 -3.30
CA VAL A 465 4.35 11.29 -2.81
C VAL A 465 3.85 11.58 -1.40
N LEU A 466 4.75 11.93 -0.49
CA LEU A 466 4.42 12.18 0.91
C LEU A 466 3.68 13.52 1.05
N SER A 467 2.57 13.50 1.79
CA SER A 467 1.84 14.69 2.21
C SER A 467 2.68 15.58 3.14
N PRO A 468 2.36 16.88 3.28
CA PRO A 468 3.04 17.75 4.24
C PRO A 468 3.06 17.17 5.66
N GLU A 469 1.96 16.55 6.10
CA GLU A 469 1.88 15.91 7.41
C GLU A 469 2.80 14.68 7.54
N GLU A 470 2.95 13.89 6.48
CA GLU A 470 3.89 12.76 6.45
C GLU A 470 5.35 13.22 6.41
N GLN A 471 5.64 14.30 5.68
CA GLN A 471 6.97 14.93 5.64
C GLN A 471 7.33 15.52 7.01
N ASP A 472 6.41 16.25 7.65
CA ASP A 472 6.59 16.80 9.01
C ASP A 472 6.90 15.67 10.02
N ALA A 473 6.36 14.47 9.83
CA ALA A 473 6.59 13.33 10.71
C ALA A 473 7.97 12.67 10.54
N SER A 474 8.69 12.95 9.45
CA SER A 474 10.05 12.46 9.14
C SER A 474 10.26 10.96 9.36
N ARG A 475 9.26 10.12 9.08
CA ARG A 475 9.31 8.67 9.35
C ARG A 475 9.91 7.84 8.22
N THR A 476 9.72 8.30 6.99
CA THR A 476 10.15 7.59 5.78
C THR A 476 10.65 8.60 4.76
N MET A 477 11.42 8.15 3.78
CA MET A 477 11.86 8.99 2.68
C MET A 477 11.92 8.21 1.36
N MET A 478 11.77 8.94 0.26
CA MET A 478 11.98 8.41 -1.09
C MET A 478 13.45 8.54 -1.47
N VAL A 479 14.24 7.47 -1.26
CA VAL A 479 15.71 7.51 -1.38
C VAL A 479 16.23 7.79 -2.79
N CYS A 480 15.38 7.77 -3.82
CA CYS A 480 15.77 8.13 -5.19
C CYS A 480 15.93 9.63 -5.41
N VAL A 481 15.31 10.49 -4.60
CA VAL A 481 15.36 11.95 -4.77
C VAL A 481 15.60 12.71 -3.48
N SER A 482 15.10 12.22 -2.35
CA SER A 482 15.24 12.88 -1.05
C SER A 482 16.67 12.74 -0.52
N ARG A 483 17.10 13.72 0.28
CA ARG A 483 18.47 13.83 0.84
C ARG A 483 18.40 14.00 2.35
N ALA A 484 19.55 13.95 3.02
CA ALA A 484 19.65 14.42 4.40
C ALA A 484 19.74 15.95 4.43
N ALA A 485 19.09 16.57 5.41
CA ALA A 485 19.29 17.99 5.76
C ALA A 485 20.41 18.17 6.82
N CYS A 486 21.16 17.11 7.09
CA CYS A 486 22.18 17.02 8.14
C CYS A 486 23.40 16.19 7.66
N PRO A 487 24.54 16.22 8.40
CA PRO A 487 25.75 15.48 8.01
C PRO A 487 25.61 13.96 8.00
N ARG A 488 24.65 13.40 8.73
CA ARG A 488 24.42 11.95 8.86
C ARG A 488 22.94 11.64 9.06
N ILE A 489 22.46 10.60 8.39
CA ILE A 489 21.10 10.04 8.53
C ILE A 489 21.19 8.51 8.67
N THR A 490 20.27 7.90 9.42
CA THR A 490 20.19 6.44 9.61
C THR A 490 18.92 5.89 8.98
N LEU A 491 19.05 4.86 8.15
CA LEU A 491 17.95 4.20 7.42
C LEU A 491 17.80 2.74 7.87
N GLU A 492 16.56 2.25 7.86
CA GLU A 492 16.25 0.82 8.10
C GLU A 492 16.50 0.00 6.82
N LEU A 493 17.78 -0.12 6.43
CA LEU A 493 18.28 -0.83 5.23
C LEU A 493 19.41 -1.83 5.50
#